data_AF-T0RPJ5-F1
#
_entry.id   AF-T0RPJ5-F1
#
_cell.length_a   1.000
_cell.length_b   1.000
_cell.length_c   1.000
_cell.angle_alpha   90.00
_cell.angle_beta   90.00
_cell.angle_gamma   90.00
#
_symmetry.space_group_name_H-M   'P 1'
#
loop_
_entity.id
_entity.type
_entity.pdbx_description
1 polymer ?
#
loop_
_entity_poly.entity_id
_entity_poly.type
_entity_poly.pdbx_seq_one_letter_code
_entity_poly.pdbx_strand_id
1 'polypeptide(L)'
;MKIFLILFLLFTHVMVSADEACSRIAIINQQEVLIDPSSTRKGEGLTYHLQKDQKAYEYLKKYQSSSEDKWRPAIIGSIGTGLILTAFISNADDKNRKGLLIAGASTLLVNFLITKTIESSNEQYLYKAIEEYNKRNLPKIFLKTDEQGQVTPGAYLEKSWSF
;
A
#
# COMPACT_ATOMS: atom_id res chain seq x y z
N MET A 1 2.06 23.86 -32.16
CA MET A 1 2.40 22.44 -32.44
C MET A 1 3.66 21.94 -31.72
N LYS A 2 4.81 22.64 -31.78
CA LYS A 2 6.06 22.16 -31.13
C LYS A 2 5.99 21.99 -29.60
N ILE A 3 5.22 22.85 -28.90
CA ILE A 3 5.04 22.78 -27.44
C ILE A 3 4.21 21.55 -27.01
N PHE A 4 3.20 21.16 -27.81
CA PHE A 4 2.38 19.98 -27.53
C PHE A 4 3.19 18.67 -27.63
N LEU A 5 4.19 18.65 -28.53
CA LEU A 5 5.06 17.50 -28.74
C LEU A 5 6.07 17.32 -27.58
N ILE A 6 6.52 18.42 -26.98
CA ILE A 6 7.40 18.40 -25.78
C ILE A 6 6.62 17.95 -24.53
N LEU A 7 5.36 18.38 -24.38
CA LEU A 7 4.50 17.96 -23.27
C LEU A 7 4.18 16.45 -23.34
N PHE A 8 3.99 15.91 -24.55
CA PHE A 8 3.76 14.48 -24.77
C PHE A 8 5.01 13.63 -24.49
N LEU A 9 6.19 14.11 -24.87
CA LEU A 9 7.49 13.44 -24.60
C LEU A 9 7.88 13.44 -23.11
N LEU A 10 7.48 14.45 -22.34
CA LEU A 10 7.70 14.46 -20.88
C LEU A 10 6.77 13.49 -20.15
N PHE A 11 5.58 13.22 -20.68
CA PHE A 11 4.61 12.30 -20.07
C PHE A 11 5.03 10.82 -20.20
N THR A 12 5.78 10.46 -21.25
CA THR A 12 6.21 9.07 -21.48
C THR A 12 7.30 8.57 -20.52
N HIS A 13 7.97 9.46 -19.77
CA HIS A 13 9.05 9.07 -18.85
C HIS A 13 8.60 8.77 -17.41
N VAL A 14 7.33 8.99 -17.04
CA VAL A 14 6.86 8.84 -15.64
C VAL A 14 6.31 7.43 -15.33
N MET A 15 6.36 6.49 -16.28
CA MET A 15 5.69 5.18 -16.13
C MET A 15 6.54 4.06 -15.52
N VAL A 16 7.78 4.31 -15.10
CA VAL A 16 8.64 3.25 -14.52
C VAL A 16 9.08 3.64 -13.11
N SER A 17 8.17 3.42 -12.16
CA SER A 17 8.54 3.16 -10.78
C SER A 17 8.09 1.74 -10.46
N ALA A 18 9.03 0.80 -10.52
CA ALA A 18 8.84 -0.51 -9.89
C ALA A 18 8.83 -0.27 -8.39
N ASP A 19 7.63 -0.16 -7.84
CA ASP A 19 7.37 -0.13 -6.40
C ASP A 19 7.98 -1.42 -5.85
N GLU A 20 9.13 -1.33 -5.18
CA GLU A 20 9.78 -2.46 -4.51
C GLU A 20 8.78 -3.02 -3.51
N ALA A 21 8.06 -4.07 -3.91
CA ALA A 21 7.14 -4.73 -3.03
C ALA A 21 7.99 -5.38 -1.93
N CYS A 22 7.93 -4.84 -0.71
CA CYS A 22 8.36 -5.53 0.50
C CYS A 22 7.60 -6.86 0.55
N SER A 23 8.21 -7.89 -0.03
CA SER A 23 7.50 -9.11 -0.35
C SER A 23 7.60 -10.05 0.85
N ARG A 24 6.44 -10.40 1.39
CA ARG A 24 6.36 -11.28 2.55
C ARG A 24 6.53 -12.73 2.17
N ILE A 25 7.20 -13.47 3.05
CA ILE A 25 7.49 -14.88 2.84
C ILE A 25 6.76 -15.70 3.91
N ALA A 26 6.06 -16.75 3.49
CA ALA A 26 5.54 -17.78 4.35
C ALA A 26 6.40 -19.04 4.23
N ILE A 27 6.53 -19.78 5.33
CA ILE A 27 7.14 -21.10 5.35
C ILE A 27 6.00 -22.12 5.44
N ILE A 28 5.90 -22.97 4.42
CA ILE A 28 4.91 -24.05 4.34
C ILE A 28 5.68 -25.33 4.06
N ASN A 29 5.64 -26.29 4.99
CA ASN A 29 6.37 -27.54 4.84
C ASN A 29 7.87 -27.36 4.46
N GLN A 30 8.57 -26.47 5.17
CA GLN A 30 9.98 -26.12 4.93
C GLN A 30 10.27 -25.42 3.59
N GLN A 31 9.25 -25.05 2.81
CA GLN A 31 9.40 -24.27 1.58
C GLN A 31 9.00 -22.81 1.82
N GLU A 32 9.80 -21.90 1.28
CA GLU A 32 9.50 -20.47 1.28
C GLU A 32 8.55 -20.13 0.13
N VAL A 33 7.42 -19.53 0.46
CA VAL A 33 6.36 -19.12 -0.47
C VAL A 33 6.19 -17.62 -0.39
N LEU A 34 6.30 -16.97 -1.55
CA LEU A 34 6.11 -15.53 -1.67
C LEU A 34 4.63 -15.16 -1.58
N ILE A 35 4.24 -14.49 -0.51
CA ILE A 35 2.83 -14.16 -0.21
C ILE A 35 2.35 -13.00 -1.08
N ASP A 36 3.16 -11.93 -1.14
CA ASP A 36 2.82 -10.67 -1.79
C ASP A 36 3.78 -10.43 -2.99
N PRO A 37 3.58 -11.07 -4.15
CA PRO A 37 4.46 -10.90 -5.32
C PRO A 37 4.51 -9.45 -5.85
N SER A 38 3.51 -8.63 -5.54
CA SER A 38 3.50 -7.20 -5.85
C SER A 38 2.52 -6.47 -4.93
N SER A 39 2.59 -5.15 -4.91
CA SER A 39 1.66 -4.32 -4.11
C SER A 39 0.20 -4.44 -4.56
N THR A 40 -0.07 -4.89 -5.79
CA THR A 40 -1.43 -5.10 -6.36
C THR A 40 -1.91 -6.55 -6.29
N ARG A 41 -1.04 -7.48 -5.92
CA ARG A 41 -1.34 -8.92 -5.82
C ARG A 41 -0.98 -9.41 -4.43
N LYS A 42 -1.60 -8.80 -3.42
CA LYS A 42 -1.39 -9.18 -2.02
C LYS A 42 -1.97 -10.57 -1.74
N GLY A 43 -1.31 -11.38 -0.94
CA GLY A 43 -1.82 -12.67 -0.45
C GLY A 43 -1.88 -13.79 -1.48
N GLU A 44 -1.48 -13.55 -2.72
CA GLU A 44 -1.68 -14.52 -3.81
C GLU A 44 -0.89 -15.81 -3.65
N GLY A 45 0.28 -15.74 -3.01
CA GLY A 45 1.05 -16.95 -2.70
C GLY A 45 0.32 -17.94 -1.80
N LEU A 46 -0.64 -17.47 -0.99
CA LEU A 46 -1.38 -18.32 -0.06
C LEU A 46 -2.74 -18.75 -0.58
N THR A 47 -3.22 -18.18 -1.69
CA THR A 47 -4.54 -18.46 -2.29
C THR A 47 -4.76 -19.96 -2.46
N TYR A 48 -3.83 -20.67 -3.08
CA TYR A 48 -3.95 -22.11 -3.35
C TYR A 48 -4.01 -22.96 -2.08
N HIS A 49 -3.35 -22.52 -1.00
CA HIS A 49 -3.34 -23.23 0.28
C HIS A 49 -4.63 -22.96 1.07
N LEU A 50 -4.99 -21.69 1.19
CA LEU A 50 -6.09 -21.22 2.03
C LEU A 50 -7.47 -21.49 1.43
N GLN A 51 -7.61 -21.61 0.10
CA GLN A 51 -8.89 -21.95 -0.55
C GLN A 51 -9.49 -23.29 -0.09
N LYS A 52 -8.67 -24.17 0.51
CA LYS A 52 -9.11 -25.46 1.05
C LYS A 52 -9.94 -25.31 2.34
N ASP A 53 -9.83 -24.17 3.02
CA ASP A 53 -10.59 -23.82 4.22
C ASP A 53 -11.37 -22.55 3.95
N GLN A 54 -12.70 -22.68 3.84
CA GLN A 54 -13.56 -21.57 3.44
C GLN A 54 -13.43 -20.35 4.37
N LYS A 55 -13.33 -20.58 5.69
CA LYS A 55 -13.25 -19.49 6.66
C LYS A 55 -11.90 -18.77 6.58
N ALA A 56 -10.82 -19.53 6.38
CA ALA A 56 -9.49 -18.96 6.15
C ALA A 56 -9.43 -18.16 4.83
N TYR A 57 -10.04 -18.71 3.78
CA TYR A 57 -10.11 -18.08 2.46
C TYR A 57 -10.89 -16.76 2.47
N GLU A 58 -12.00 -16.69 3.21
CA GLU A 58 -12.78 -15.45 3.37
C GLU A 58 -11.94 -14.32 3.99
N TYR A 59 -11.11 -14.63 4.99
CA TYR A 59 -10.18 -13.65 5.54
C TYR A 59 -9.08 -13.26 4.56
N LEU A 60 -8.53 -14.21 3.80
CA LEU A 60 -7.57 -13.89 2.74
C LEU A 60 -8.19 -12.97 1.69
N LYS A 61 -9.44 -13.20 1.30
CA LYS A 61 -10.16 -12.35 0.35
C LYS A 61 -10.34 -10.92 0.86
N LYS A 62 -10.61 -10.74 2.15
CA LYS A 62 -10.65 -9.39 2.76
C LYS A 62 -9.29 -8.70 2.72
N TYR A 63 -8.22 -9.45 2.99
CA TYR A 63 -6.85 -8.94 2.84
C TYR A 63 -6.55 -8.52 1.39
N GLN A 64 -6.99 -9.31 0.42
CA GLN A 64 -6.82 -9.06 -1.01
C GLN A 64 -7.62 -7.85 -1.51
N SER A 65 -8.89 -7.71 -1.11
CA SER A 65 -9.79 -6.65 -1.60
C SER A 65 -9.32 -5.24 -1.24
N SER A 66 -8.63 -5.08 -0.11
CA SER A 66 -8.01 -3.79 0.26
C SER A 66 -6.99 -3.30 -0.76
N SER A 67 -6.35 -4.20 -1.52
CA SER A 67 -5.37 -3.84 -2.56
C SER A 67 -6.01 -3.42 -3.88
N GLU A 68 -7.29 -3.70 -4.08
CA GLU A 68 -8.05 -3.36 -5.30
C GLU A 68 -8.55 -1.90 -5.27
N ASP A 69 -8.76 -1.33 -4.09
CA ASP A 69 -9.32 0.03 -3.88
C ASP A 69 -8.28 1.18 -3.96
N LYS A 70 -7.20 1.00 -4.73
CA LYS A 70 -6.11 2.00 -4.87
C LYS A 70 -6.50 3.27 -5.63
N TRP A 71 -7.65 3.28 -6.31
CA TRP A 71 -8.07 4.45 -7.08
C TRP A 71 -8.48 5.64 -6.20
N ARG A 72 -9.05 5.40 -5.00
CA ARG A 72 -9.50 6.49 -4.12
C ARG A 72 -8.34 7.34 -3.63
N PRO A 73 -7.25 6.76 -3.07
CA PRO A 73 -6.10 7.56 -2.67
C PRO A 73 -5.40 8.24 -3.86
N ALA A 74 -5.42 7.63 -5.05
CA ALA A 74 -4.83 8.22 -6.25
C ALA A 74 -5.59 9.48 -6.70
N ILE A 75 -6.92 9.48 -6.65
CA ILE A 75 -7.73 10.67 -6.98
C ILE A 75 -7.49 11.78 -5.96
N ILE A 76 -7.57 11.48 -4.66
CA ILE A 76 -7.38 12.48 -3.60
C ILE A 76 -5.95 13.06 -3.66
N GLY A 77 -4.95 12.20 -3.90
CA GLY A 77 -3.57 12.63 -4.09
C GLY A 77 -3.39 13.56 -5.29
N SER A 78 -4.09 13.27 -6.39
CA SER A 78 -4.10 14.13 -7.58
C SER A 78 -4.74 15.49 -7.30
N ILE A 79 -5.84 15.53 -6.55
CA ILE A 79 -6.49 16.78 -6.12
C ILE A 79 -5.53 17.60 -5.24
N GLY A 80 -4.92 16.98 -4.22
CA GLY A 80 -3.95 17.64 -3.34
C GLY A 80 -2.76 18.23 -4.10
N THR A 81 -2.19 17.44 -5.03
CA THR A 81 -1.10 17.90 -5.90
C THR A 81 -1.55 19.01 -6.85
N GLY A 82 -2.76 18.90 -7.41
CA GLY A 82 -3.35 19.91 -8.28
C GLY A 82 -3.54 21.26 -7.58
N LEU A 83 -3.96 21.26 -6.32
CA LEU A 83 -4.06 22.47 -5.49
C LEU A 83 -2.69 23.14 -5.32
N ILE A 84 -1.64 22.34 -5.02
CA ILE A 84 -0.27 22.85 -4.90
C ILE A 84 0.21 23.45 -6.23
N LEU A 85 0.04 22.75 -7.34
CA LEU A 85 0.43 23.23 -8.67
C LEU A 85 -0.30 24.52 -9.04
N THR A 86 -1.60 24.60 -8.75
CA THR A 86 -2.41 25.80 -9.01
C THR A 86 -1.89 26.99 -8.20
N ALA A 87 -1.40 26.77 -6.98
CA ALA A 87 -0.80 27.83 -6.17
C ALA A 87 0.44 28.46 -6.81
N PHE A 88 1.19 27.72 -7.63
CA PHE A 88 2.38 28.22 -8.32
C PHE A 88 2.08 28.81 -9.71
N ILE A 89 1.07 28.28 -10.41
CA ILE A 89 0.78 28.64 -11.80
C ILE A 89 -0.23 29.79 -11.88
N SER A 90 -1.17 29.88 -10.93
CA SER A 90 -2.06 31.03 -10.86
C SER A 90 -1.30 32.24 -10.31
N ASN A 91 -1.39 33.39 -10.99
CA ASN A 91 -0.99 34.70 -10.44
C ASN A 91 -1.97 35.12 -9.33
N ALA A 92 -2.17 34.24 -8.35
CA ALA A 92 -3.04 34.45 -7.22
C ALA A 92 -2.34 35.33 -6.18
N ASP A 93 -3.10 36.20 -5.52
CA ASP A 93 -2.62 36.96 -4.37
C ASP A 93 -2.01 36.05 -3.31
N ASP A 94 -1.05 36.57 -2.53
CA ASP A 94 -0.27 35.79 -1.56
C ASP A 94 -1.15 35.04 -0.54
N LYS A 95 -2.33 35.59 -0.21
CA LYS A 95 -3.34 34.93 0.64
C LYS A 95 -3.95 33.69 -0.02
N ASN A 96 -4.33 33.78 -1.28
CA ASN A 96 -4.93 32.68 -2.03
C ASN A 96 -3.90 31.60 -2.34
N ARG A 97 -2.66 31.99 -2.67
CA ARG A 97 -1.54 31.07 -2.83
C ARG A 97 -1.28 30.25 -1.57
N LYS A 98 -1.16 30.91 -0.40
CA LYS A 98 -0.97 30.23 0.89
C LYS A 98 -2.13 29.29 1.21
N GLY A 99 -3.36 29.71 0.95
CA GLY A 99 -4.55 28.87 1.11
C GLY A 99 -4.49 27.58 0.29
N LEU A 100 -4.14 27.68 -1.00
CA LEU A 100 -4.02 26.53 -1.89
C LEU A 100 -2.88 25.58 -1.48
N LEU A 101 -1.73 26.11 -1.05
CA LEU A 101 -0.62 25.30 -0.55
C LEU A 101 -1.00 24.53 0.71
N ILE A 102 -1.62 25.19 1.68
CA ILE A 102 -2.05 24.56 2.94
C ILE A 102 -3.13 23.51 2.65
N ALA A 103 -4.10 23.82 1.79
CA ALA A 103 -5.16 22.89 1.42
C ALA A 103 -4.60 21.66 0.69
N GLY A 104 -3.69 21.85 -0.26
CA GLY A 104 -3.04 20.76 -0.98
C GLY A 104 -2.18 19.88 -0.06
N ALA A 105 -1.33 20.48 0.77
CA ALA A 105 -0.48 19.75 1.71
C ALA A 105 -1.28 18.98 2.77
N SER A 106 -2.32 19.59 3.35
CA SER A 106 -3.21 18.91 4.30
C SER A 106 -3.97 17.76 3.67
N THR A 107 -4.45 17.94 2.43
CA THR A 107 -5.11 16.86 1.67
C THR A 107 -4.17 15.68 1.46
N LEU A 108 -2.93 15.92 1.05
CA LEU A 108 -1.92 14.86 0.87
C LEU A 108 -1.62 14.14 2.19
N LEU A 109 -1.45 14.89 3.28
CA LEU A 109 -1.19 14.32 4.61
C LEU A 109 -2.35 13.42 5.06
N VAL A 110 -3.59 13.91 4.99
CA VAL A 110 -4.78 13.14 5.38
C VAL A 110 -4.92 11.89 4.51
N ASN A 111 -4.72 12.01 3.21
CA ASN A 111 -4.76 10.89 2.28
C ASN A 111 -3.71 9.81 2.62
N PHE A 112 -2.48 10.24 2.92
CA PHE A 112 -1.41 9.34 3.34
C PHE A 112 -1.76 8.61 4.64
N LEU A 113 -2.24 9.34 5.66
CA LEU A 113 -2.60 8.76 6.95
C LEU A 113 -3.72 7.74 6.81
N ILE A 114 -4.81 8.08 6.11
CA ILE A 114 -5.93 7.15 5.88
C ILE A 114 -5.45 5.89 5.17
N THR A 115 -4.65 6.04 4.12
CA THR A 115 -4.10 4.91 3.37
C THR A 115 -3.29 4.00 4.29
N LYS A 116 -2.39 4.58 5.09
CA LYS A 116 -1.56 3.81 6.03
C LYS A 116 -2.37 3.14 7.14
N THR A 117 -3.40 3.81 7.66
CA THR A 117 -4.30 3.22 8.65
C THR A 117 -5.08 2.04 8.09
N ILE A 118 -5.60 2.14 6.86
CA ILE A 118 -6.32 1.04 6.20
C ILE A 118 -5.37 -0.13 5.93
N GLU A 119 -4.18 0.14 5.39
CA GLU A 119 -3.17 -0.89 5.16
C GLU A 119 -2.83 -1.65 6.44
N SER A 120 -2.56 -0.92 7.53
CA SER A 120 -2.23 -1.50 8.83
C SER A 120 -3.39 -2.34 9.40
N SER A 121 -4.62 -1.84 9.31
CA SER A 121 -5.80 -2.59 9.76
C SER A 121 -6.04 -3.85 8.91
N ASN A 122 -5.73 -3.79 7.62
CA ASN A 122 -5.93 -4.89 6.69
C ASN A 122 -5.01 -6.09 7.00
N GLU A 123 -3.84 -5.85 7.58
CA GLU A 123 -2.89 -6.91 7.96
C GLU A 123 -3.48 -7.94 8.92
N GLN A 124 -4.42 -7.52 9.77
CA GLN A 124 -5.12 -8.41 10.69
C GLN A 124 -5.85 -9.54 9.97
N TYR A 125 -6.32 -9.31 8.74
CA TYR A 125 -7.01 -10.35 7.96
C TYR A 125 -6.04 -11.42 7.46
N LEU A 126 -4.81 -11.07 7.09
CA LEU A 126 -3.79 -12.03 6.71
C LEU A 126 -3.45 -12.96 7.89
N TYR A 127 -3.22 -12.39 9.07
CA TYR A 127 -2.95 -13.18 10.28
C TYR A 127 -4.11 -14.10 10.64
N LYS A 128 -5.34 -13.60 10.61
CA LYS A 128 -6.55 -14.40 10.89
C LYS A 128 -6.75 -15.52 9.86
N ALA A 129 -6.46 -15.27 8.59
CA ALA A 129 -6.54 -16.29 7.55
C ALA A 129 -5.60 -17.47 7.86
N ILE A 130 -4.34 -17.16 8.19
CA ILE A 130 -3.32 -18.16 8.52
C ILE A 130 -3.69 -18.89 9.82
N GLU A 131 -4.13 -18.17 10.85
CA GLU A 131 -4.54 -18.73 12.13
C GLU A 131 -5.70 -19.72 11.97
N GLU A 132 -6.74 -19.34 11.23
CA GLU A 132 -7.92 -20.18 10.99
C GLU A 132 -7.57 -21.44 10.19
N TYR A 133 -6.70 -21.33 9.19
CA TYR A 133 -6.21 -22.49 8.46
C TYR A 133 -5.40 -23.44 9.37
N ASN A 134 -4.46 -22.90 10.15
CA ASN A 134 -3.57 -23.67 11.02
C ASN A 134 -4.30 -24.40 12.17
N LYS A 135 -5.51 -23.96 12.55
CA LYS A 135 -6.34 -24.65 13.54
C LYS A 135 -6.84 -26.01 13.06
N ARG A 136 -7.03 -26.18 11.75
CA ARG A 136 -7.75 -27.34 11.17
C ARG A 136 -6.96 -28.10 10.11
N ASN A 137 -5.90 -27.52 9.56
CA ASN A 137 -5.18 -28.07 8.43
C ASN A 137 -3.68 -28.24 8.70
N LEU A 138 -3.10 -29.22 8.01
CA LEU A 138 -1.66 -29.43 7.89
C LEU A 138 -1.29 -29.45 6.39
N PRO A 139 -0.07 -29.02 6.01
CA PRO A 139 0.98 -28.47 6.85
C PRO A 139 0.65 -27.05 7.36
N LYS A 140 1.18 -26.69 8.53
CA LYS A 140 1.01 -25.33 9.08
C LYS A 140 1.77 -24.30 8.25
N ILE A 141 1.21 -23.10 8.18
CA ILE A 141 1.76 -21.94 7.50
C ILE A 141 2.34 -21.01 8.56
N PHE A 142 3.61 -20.62 8.43
CA PHE A 142 4.26 -19.67 9.32
C PHE A 142 4.73 -18.46 8.52
N LEU A 143 4.60 -17.26 9.07
CA LEU A 143 5.18 -16.06 8.46
C LEU A 143 6.66 -15.96 8.86
N LYS A 144 7.54 -15.71 7.89
CA LYS A 144 8.96 -15.47 8.16
C LYS A 144 9.10 -14.11 8.84
N THR A 145 9.70 -14.10 10.02
CA THR A 145 10.03 -12.89 10.78
C THR A 145 11.48 -12.49 10.56
N ASP A 146 11.80 -11.22 10.76
CA ASP A 146 13.19 -10.75 10.84
C ASP A 146 13.88 -11.18 12.15
N GLU A 147 15.17 -10.83 12.28
CA GLU A 147 16.00 -11.17 13.46
C GLU A 147 15.45 -10.58 14.77
N GLN A 148 14.59 -9.56 14.69
CA GLN A 148 13.93 -8.93 15.83
C GLN A 148 12.59 -9.60 16.18
N GLY A 149 12.24 -10.71 15.53
CA GLY A 149 11.00 -11.45 15.74
C GLY A 149 9.76 -10.72 15.23
N GLN A 150 9.95 -9.67 14.42
CA GLN A 150 8.84 -8.97 13.79
C GLN A 150 8.51 -9.64 12.47
N VAL A 151 7.23 -9.90 12.24
CA VAL A 151 6.74 -10.17 10.90
C VAL A 151 7.06 -8.92 10.11
N THR A 152 7.70 -9.03 8.94
CA THR A 152 8.11 -7.86 8.15
C THR A 152 6.92 -7.30 7.36
N PRO A 153 6.34 -6.15 7.77
CA PRO A 153 5.81 -5.20 6.81
C PRO A 153 6.56 -3.86 6.90
N GLY A 154 6.71 -3.20 5.75
CA GLY A 154 7.51 -2.01 5.59
C GLY A 154 7.07 -0.77 6.38
N ALA A 155 8.09 0.04 6.70
CA ALA A 155 8.08 1.39 7.23
C ALA A 155 7.33 1.61 8.56
N TYR A 156 8.04 1.38 9.66
CA TYR A 156 7.76 2.06 10.93
C TYR A 156 8.28 3.49 10.85
N LEU A 157 7.42 4.49 11.14
CA LEU A 157 7.91 5.78 11.59
C LEU A 157 8.45 5.59 13.01
N GLU A 158 9.71 5.21 13.12
CA GLU A 158 10.41 5.20 14.40
C GLU A 158 10.52 6.64 14.89
N LYS A 159 9.64 7.00 15.82
CA LYS A 159 9.60 8.33 16.41
C LYS A 159 10.64 8.39 17.54
N SER A 160 11.92 8.45 17.22
CA SER A 160 12.98 8.70 18.21
C SER A 160 13.03 10.20 18.55
N TRP A 161 12.28 10.63 19.57
CA TRP A 161 12.57 11.91 20.22
C TRP A 161 13.45 11.64 21.42
N SER A 162 14.72 12.05 21.35
CA SER A 162 15.56 12.25 22.53
C SER A 162 15.35 13.69 23.03
N PHE A 163 14.94 13.84 24.29
CA PHE A 163 15.00 15.11 25.02
C PHE A 163 16.40 15.30 25.63
#